data_AF-A0A7T1I1N0-F1
#
_entry.id   AF-A0A7T1I1N0-F1
#
_cell.length_a   1.000
_cell.length_b   1.000
_cell.length_c   1.000
_cell.angle_alpha   90.00
_cell.angle_beta   90.00
_cell.angle_gamma   90.00
#
_symmetry.space_group_name_H-M   'P 1'
#
loop_
_entity.id
_entity.type
_entity.pdbx_description
1 polymer ?
#
loop_
_entity_poly.entity_id
_entity_poly.type
_entity_poly.pdbx_seq_one_letter_code
_entity_poly.pdbx_strand_id
1 'polypeptide(L)'
;MPVLYSFRRCPYAIRARLALAAAGFAPGPNLELREVSLRAKPPELLEASAKGTVPVLVVPGKRTGSGKENGSSSEKTKPAQVLEESLEIMRWALEHRDPQGWWVGRSPAALAEITAMIAENDGPFKHHLDRFKYAARHGAAGEQERPMHRAAALASLGRWNERLARIPEGWLLGSRPSLADWALLPFVRQFRLADPAGFDAEPGLEPLQAWLSRFLESKELATVMAQPWSQPQPWRSGGWIYHLALESDWQQAKRQGFYDRSTRAASLAEVGFIHCCTAEQLEGVRQRFYADLADQPGALRLLVIDPQRLNAEVRWELVPEVGEVFPHVMGVIGLEAVVT
;
A
#
# COMPACT_ATOMS: atom_id res chain seq x y z
N MET A 1 -17.59 5.97 1.16
CA MET A 1 -16.79 4.88 1.76
C MET A 1 -15.36 5.36 1.96
N PRO A 2 -14.67 5.05 3.07
CA PRO A 2 -13.25 5.37 3.22
C PRO A 2 -12.38 4.69 2.17
N VAL A 3 -11.28 5.33 1.77
CA VAL A 3 -10.30 4.82 0.81
C VAL A 3 -8.95 4.66 1.50
N LEU A 4 -8.41 3.44 1.56
CA LEU A 4 -7.08 3.15 2.07
C LEU A 4 -6.10 2.93 0.92
N TYR A 5 -5.12 3.81 0.80
CA TYR A 5 -3.92 3.57 0.02
C TYR A 5 -2.93 2.77 0.87
N SER A 6 -2.56 1.58 0.40
CA SER A 6 -1.71 0.63 1.12
C SER A 6 -0.63 0.08 0.21
N PHE A 7 0.48 -0.37 0.78
CA PHE A 7 1.46 -1.21 0.10
C PHE A 7 1.66 -2.46 0.91
N ARG A 8 1.39 -3.63 0.32
CA ARG A 8 1.27 -4.91 1.04
C ARG A 8 2.47 -5.31 1.90
N ARG A 9 3.67 -4.82 1.57
CA ARG A 9 4.92 -5.10 2.29
C ARG A 9 5.35 -3.99 3.26
N CYS A 10 4.68 -2.83 3.26
CA CYS A 10 5.00 -1.73 4.16
C CYS A 10 4.55 -2.07 5.59
N PRO A 11 5.44 -1.99 6.60
CA PRO A 11 5.08 -2.32 7.98
C PRO A 11 4.07 -1.31 8.55
N TYR A 12 4.19 -0.03 8.19
CA TYR A 12 3.20 1.00 8.53
C TYR A 12 1.84 0.73 7.87
N ALA A 13 1.79 0.21 6.64
CA ALA A 13 0.51 -0.13 6.00
C ALA A 13 -0.10 -1.41 6.59
N ILE A 14 0.71 -2.35 7.08
CA ILE A 14 0.22 -3.51 7.85
C ILE A 14 -0.50 -3.03 9.13
N ARG A 15 0.07 -2.05 9.87
CA ARG A 15 -0.59 -1.45 11.04
C ARG A 15 -1.98 -0.92 10.74
N ALA A 16 -2.11 -0.11 9.69
CA ALA A 16 -3.37 0.48 9.27
C ALA A 16 -4.41 -0.62 8.96
N ARG A 17 -4.02 -1.64 8.19
CA ARG A 17 -4.89 -2.78 7.85
C ARG A 17 -5.33 -3.55 9.09
N LEU A 18 -4.43 -3.83 10.03
CA LEU A 18 -4.74 -4.51 11.30
C LEU A 18 -5.82 -3.77 12.09
N ALA A 19 -5.63 -2.47 12.32
CA ALA A 19 -6.58 -1.68 13.10
C ALA A 19 -7.93 -1.48 12.39
N LEU A 20 -7.92 -1.27 11.07
CA LEU A 20 -9.15 -1.17 10.29
C LEU A 20 -9.94 -2.49 10.30
N ALA A 21 -9.26 -3.63 10.11
CA ALA A 21 -9.89 -4.94 10.21
C ALA A 21 -10.47 -5.20 11.62
N ALA A 22 -9.72 -4.87 12.67
CA ALA A 22 -10.18 -5.01 14.06
C ALA A 22 -11.41 -4.14 14.38
N ALA A 23 -11.49 -2.96 13.76
CA ALA A 23 -12.65 -2.07 13.84
C ALA A 23 -13.85 -2.51 12.98
N GLY A 24 -13.71 -3.59 12.19
CA GLY A 24 -14.78 -4.14 11.35
C GLY A 24 -14.87 -3.56 9.94
N PHE A 25 -13.83 -2.86 9.47
CA PHE A 25 -13.70 -2.52 8.05
C PHE A 25 -13.25 -3.74 7.24
N ALA A 26 -13.70 -3.83 6.00
CA ALA A 26 -13.42 -4.89 5.05
C ALA A 26 -13.33 -4.30 3.63
N PRO A 27 -12.26 -4.62 2.85
CA PRO A 27 -12.14 -4.18 1.47
C PRO A 27 -13.32 -4.68 0.62
N GLY A 28 -13.97 -3.76 -0.10
CA GLY A 28 -15.20 -3.99 -0.87
C GLY A 28 -16.44 -3.47 -0.14
N PRO A 29 -16.93 -4.13 0.92
CA PRO A 29 -18.20 -3.75 1.56
C PRO A 29 -18.24 -2.34 2.17
N ASN A 30 -17.18 -1.93 2.88
CA ASN A 30 -17.17 -0.66 3.62
C ASN A 30 -15.79 0.03 3.66
N LEU A 31 -14.84 -0.47 2.86
CA LEU A 31 -13.53 0.13 2.64
C LEU A 31 -13.12 -0.06 1.19
N GLU A 32 -12.70 1.00 0.51
CA GLU A 32 -12.00 0.87 -0.76
C GLU A 32 -10.50 0.67 -0.48
N LEU A 33 -9.92 -0.42 -0.96
CA LEU A 33 -8.48 -0.67 -0.81
C LEU A 33 -7.77 -0.45 -2.13
N ARG A 34 -6.80 0.46 -2.13
CA ARG A 34 -5.94 0.76 -3.28
C ARG A 34 -4.52 0.30 -2.98
N GLU A 35 -4.09 -0.81 -3.58
CA GLU A 35 -2.68 -1.25 -3.51
C GLU A 35 -1.82 -0.31 -4.37
N VAL A 36 -0.81 0.29 -3.77
CA VAL A 36 0.03 1.31 -4.41
C VAL A 36 1.37 0.70 -4.82
N SER A 37 1.77 0.94 -6.06
CA SER A 37 3.16 0.76 -6.47
C SER A 37 3.99 1.95 -5.98
N LEU A 38 5.04 1.71 -5.18
CA LEU A 38 5.92 2.79 -4.72
C LEU A 38 6.76 3.41 -5.84
N ARG A 39 6.89 2.73 -6.99
CA ARG A 39 7.57 3.24 -8.20
C ARG A 39 6.64 4.12 -9.05
N ALA A 40 5.34 3.91 -8.90
CA ALA A 40 4.31 4.47 -9.77
C ALA A 40 3.08 4.80 -8.91
N LYS A 41 3.16 5.96 -8.25
CA LYS A 41 2.10 6.40 -7.34
C LYS A 41 0.93 6.94 -8.18
N PRO A 42 -0.29 6.48 -7.94
CA PRO A 42 -1.46 6.99 -8.66
C PRO A 42 -1.68 8.46 -8.34
N PRO A 43 -2.19 9.27 -9.30
CA PRO A 43 -2.44 10.70 -9.10
C PRO A 43 -3.37 10.94 -7.91
N GLU A 44 -4.37 10.08 -7.69
CA GLU A 44 -5.32 10.20 -6.60
C GLU A 44 -4.67 10.07 -5.21
N LEU A 45 -3.52 9.37 -5.10
CA LEU A 45 -2.73 9.37 -3.86
C LEU A 45 -2.03 10.71 -3.68
N LEU A 46 -1.45 11.26 -4.74
CA LEU A 46 -0.70 12.52 -4.70
C LEU A 46 -1.63 13.73 -4.44
N GLU A 47 -2.84 13.68 -5.00
CA GLU A 47 -3.91 14.65 -4.73
C GLU A 47 -4.39 14.57 -3.28
N ALA A 48 -4.54 13.35 -2.74
CA ALA A 48 -4.97 13.15 -1.36
C ALA A 48 -3.88 13.52 -0.34
N SER A 49 -2.62 13.26 -0.64
CA SER A 49 -1.48 13.41 0.27
C SER A 49 -0.26 13.98 -0.45
N ALA A 50 0.15 15.19 -0.05
CA ALA A 50 1.36 15.82 -0.56
C ALA A 50 2.63 15.02 -0.22
N LYS A 51 2.62 14.22 0.86
CA LYS A 51 3.73 13.30 1.19
C LYS A 51 3.83 12.16 0.18
N GLY A 52 2.70 11.72 -0.39
CA GLY A 52 2.63 10.60 -1.32
C GLY A 52 3.20 9.30 -0.73
N THR A 53 3.20 9.15 0.59
CA THR A 53 3.65 7.93 1.28
C THR A 53 2.46 7.08 1.66
N VAL A 54 2.68 5.80 2.00
CA VAL A 54 1.63 4.90 2.45
C VAL A 54 1.91 4.42 3.88
N PRO A 55 0.88 4.19 4.69
CA PRO A 55 -0.55 4.23 4.36
C PRO A 55 -1.15 5.64 4.34
N VAL A 56 -2.19 5.85 3.54
CA VAL A 56 -3.06 7.06 3.60
C VAL A 56 -4.52 6.60 3.64
N LEU A 57 -5.31 7.11 4.59
CA LEU A 57 -6.75 6.88 4.65
C LEU A 57 -7.48 8.18 4.34
N VAL A 58 -8.33 8.16 3.32
CA VAL A 58 -9.26 9.24 3.00
C VAL A 58 -10.64 8.86 3.54
N VAL A 59 -11.13 9.63 4.49
CA VAL A 59 -12.45 9.48 5.11
C VAL A 59 -13.39 10.51 4.51
N PRO A 60 -14.44 10.11 3.77
CA PRO A 60 -15.37 11.05 3.15
C PRO A 60 -16.06 11.96 4.16
N GLY A 61 -16.33 13.18 3.71
CA GLY A 61 -17.18 14.12 4.40
C GLY A 61 -18.56 13.54 4.70
N LYS A 62 -19.10 13.80 5.89
CA LYS A 62 -20.51 13.51 6.19
C LYS A 62 -21.35 14.73 5.87
N ARG A 63 -22.49 14.52 5.21
CA ARG A 63 -23.57 15.51 5.17
C ARG A 63 -24.04 15.75 6.60
N THR A 64 -23.87 16.97 7.08
CA THR A 64 -24.54 17.40 8.31
C THR A 64 -25.90 17.96 7.88
N GLY A 65 -26.97 17.61 8.57
CA GLY A 65 -28.35 17.84 8.12
C GLY A 65 -28.65 19.28 7.69
N SER A 66 -29.75 19.47 6.96
CA SER A 66 -30.26 20.77 6.55
C SER A 66 -30.64 21.61 7.78
N GLY A 67 -29.74 22.46 8.26
CA GLY A 67 -30.09 23.53 9.18
C GLY A 67 -30.95 24.54 8.44
N LYS A 68 -32.21 24.72 8.86
CA LYS A 68 -33.02 25.87 8.45
C LYS A 68 -32.47 27.09 9.18
N GLU A 69 -31.55 27.81 8.55
CA GLU A 69 -31.25 29.19 8.90
C GLU A 69 -31.62 30.08 7.70
N ASN A 70 -32.61 30.94 7.89
CA ASN A 70 -32.94 32.10 7.05
C ASN A 70 -33.10 31.86 5.54
N GLY A 71 -33.93 30.89 5.14
CA GLY A 71 -34.48 30.83 3.77
C GLY A 71 -33.48 30.48 2.65
N SER A 72 -32.23 30.16 2.98
CA SER A 72 -31.24 29.61 2.04
C SER A 72 -30.78 28.24 2.53
N SER A 73 -31.26 27.18 1.87
CA SER A 73 -30.82 25.82 2.10
C SER A 73 -29.40 25.61 1.56
N SER A 74 -28.38 26.05 2.31
CA SER A 74 -27.00 25.67 2.04
C SER A 74 -26.68 24.39 2.79
N GLU A 75 -26.53 23.31 2.02
CA GLU A 75 -26.21 21.99 2.50
C GLU A 75 -24.79 21.96 3.09
N LYS A 76 -24.66 21.98 4.43
CA LYS A 76 -23.35 21.96 5.11
C LYS A 76 -22.79 20.54 5.08
N THR A 77 -21.77 20.31 4.25
CA THR A 77 -21.02 19.05 4.22
C THR A 77 -19.68 19.24 4.92
N LYS A 78 -19.36 18.40 5.91
CA LYS A 78 -18.01 18.41 6.52
C LYS A 78 -17.00 18.00 5.44
N PRO A 79 -15.84 18.64 5.31
CA PRO A 79 -14.83 18.22 4.33
C PRO A 79 -14.36 16.79 4.62
N ALA A 80 -13.83 16.12 3.59
CA ALA A 80 -13.14 14.85 3.75
C ALA A 80 -11.94 15.02 4.69
N GLN A 81 -11.69 14.01 5.52
CA GLN A 81 -10.53 13.95 6.41
C GLN A 81 -9.48 13.02 5.78
N VAL A 82 -8.24 13.50 5.68
CA VAL A 82 -7.11 12.69 5.23
C VAL A 82 -6.23 12.38 6.44
N LEU A 83 -5.92 11.10 6.63
CA LEU A 83 -4.98 10.61 7.64
C LEU A 83 -3.75 10.05 6.93
N GLU A 84 -2.58 10.61 7.20
CA GLU A 84 -1.34 10.27 6.47
C GLU A 84 -0.39 9.39 7.29
N GLU A 85 -0.61 9.26 8.59
CA GLU A 85 0.25 8.47 9.47
C GLU A 85 -0.46 7.19 9.93
N SER A 86 0.27 6.07 9.92
CA SER A 86 -0.31 4.77 10.32
C SER A 86 -0.92 4.78 11.72
N LEU A 87 -0.33 5.52 12.68
CA LEU A 87 -0.83 5.62 14.05
C LEU A 87 -2.10 6.48 14.15
N GLU A 88 -2.26 7.49 13.29
CA GLU A 88 -3.51 8.25 13.19
C GLU A 88 -4.62 7.35 12.65
N ILE A 89 -4.33 6.57 11.60
CA ILE A 89 -5.28 5.62 11.04
C ILE A 89 -5.67 4.56 12.07
N MET A 90 -4.70 4.00 12.81
CA MET A 90 -4.98 3.01 13.85
C MET A 90 -5.91 3.58 14.94
N ARG A 91 -5.59 4.77 15.47
CA ARG A 91 -6.41 5.43 16.49
C ARG A 91 -7.80 5.74 15.99
N TRP A 92 -7.91 6.33 14.79
CA TRP A 92 -9.20 6.63 14.16
C TRP A 92 -10.08 5.38 14.00
N ALA A 93 -9.49 4.26 13.58
CA ALA A 93 -10.22 3.00 13.43
C ALA A 93 -10.72 2.47 14.79
N LEU A 94 -9.85 2.45 15.80
CA LEU A 94 -10.18 1.90 17.13
C LEU A 94 -11.14 2.82 17.90
N GLU A 95 -11.07 4.14 17.72
CA GLU A 95 -12.07 5.08 18.25
C GLU A 95 -13.46 4.87 17.63
N HIS A 96 -13.53 4.35 16.39
CA HIS A 96 -14.78 3.95 15.79
C HIS A 96 -15.34 2.67 16.42
N ARG A 97 -14.48 1.66 16.60
CA ARG A 97 -14.83 0.38 17.23
C ARG A 97 -13.56 -0.34 17.70
N ASP A 98 -13.49 -0.68 18.99
CA ASP A 98 -12.35 -1.40 19.58
C ASP A 98 -12.82 -2.62 20.37
N PRO A 99 -13.33 -3.67 19.70
CA PRO A 99 -13.95 -4.81 20.39
C PRO A 99 -12.94 -5.63 21.21
N GLN A 100 -11.65 -5.51 20.89
CA GLN A 100 -10.55 -6.20 21.57
C GLN A 100 -9.81 -5.28 22.56
N GLY A 101 -10.23 -4.01 22.69
CA GLY A 101 -9.71 -3.00 23.61
C GLY A 101 -8.22 -2.66 23.43
N TRP A 102 -7.70 -2.65 22.21
CA TRP A 102 -6.28 -2.35 21.95
C TRP A 102 -5.87 -0.97 22.46
N TRP A 103 -6.78 0.02 22.40
CA TRP A 103 -6.50 1.43 22.64
C TRP A 103 -7.49 2.10 23.61
N VAL A 104 -8.80 1.91 23.41
CA VAL A 104 -9.83 2.67 24.13
C VAL A 104 -9.89 2.26 25.61
N GLY A 105 -10.04 3.24 26.50
CA GLY A 105 -10.21 3.02 27.95
C GLY A 105 -8.92 2.70 28.72
N ARG A 106 -7.74 2.89 28.10
CA ARG A 106 -6.44 2.75 28.77
C ARG A 106 -6.19 3.94 29.72
N SER A 107 -5.51 3.70 30.84
CA SER A 107 -5.12 4.75 31.77
C SER A 107 -4.07 5.69 31.15
N PRO A 108 -3.94 6.95 31.63
CA PRO A 108 -2.92 7.88 31.14
C PRO A 108 -1.49 7.32 31.21
N ALA A 109 -1.16 6.59 32.28
CA ALA A 109 0.13 5.93 32.43
C ALA A 109 0.36 4.87 31.34
N ALA A 110 -0.61 3.99 31.10
CA ALA A 110 -0.52 3.00 30.04
C ALA A 110 -0.40 3.64 28.64
N LEU A 111 -1.10 4.74 28.39
CA LEU A 111 -1.01 5.49 27.12
C LEU A 111 0.39 6.09 26.92
N ALA A 112 1.01 6.63 27.98
CA ALA A 112 2.37 7.14 27.93
C ALA A 112 3.38 6.04 27.57
N GLU A 113 3.22 4.84 28.16
CA GLU A 113 4.09 3.70 27.87
C GLU A 113 3.89 3.14 26.46
N ILE A 114 2.64 3.05 25.99
CA ILE A 114 2.33 2.70 24.59
C ILE A 114 3.04 3.67 23.63
N THR A 115 2.89 4.97 23.89
CA THR A 115 3.48 6.03 23.06
C THR A 115 5.00 5.95 23.03
N ALA A 116 5.63 5.73 24.19
CA ALA A 116 7.08 5.62 24.31
C ALA A 116 7.64 4.42 23.52
N MET A 117 7.02 3.24 23.63
CA MET A 117 7.45 2.05 22.87
C MET A 117 7.27 2.23 21.36
N ILE A 118 6.19 2.86 20.93
CA ILE A 118 5.96 3.15 19.51
C ILE A 118 6.98 4.17 19.00
N ALA A 119 7.32 5.19 19.78
CA ALA A 119 8.36 6.16 19.41
C ALA A 119 9.75 5.51 19.29
N GLU A 120 10.09 4.60 20.21
CA GLU A 120 11.31 3.80 20.12
C GLU A 120 11.33 2.92 18.86
N ASN A 121 10.19 2.28 18.54
CA ASN A 121 10.04 1.48 17.34
C ASN A 121 10.23 2.31 16.07
N ASP A 122 9.51 3.43 15.96
CA ASP A 122 9.43 4.23 14.73
C ASP A 122 10.67 5.11 14.50
N GLY A 123 11.42 5.41 15.57
CA GLY A 123 12.69 6.12 15.50
C GLY A 123 13.89 5.17 15.52
N PRO A 124 14.58 5.01 16.66
CA PRO A 124 15.84 4.26 16.74
C PRO A 124 15.77 2.84 16.16
N PHE A 125 14.78 2.03 16.56
CA PHE A 125 14.71 0.64 16.10
C PHE A 125 14.51 0.55 14.59
N LYS A 126 13.56 1.31 14.02
CA LYS A 126 13.33 1.34 12.57
C LYS A 126 14.55 1.81 11.79
N HIS A 127 15.26 2.83 12.28
CA HIS A 127 16.50 3.30 11.67
C HIS A 127 17.54 2.18 11.53
N HIS A 128 17.77 1.41 12.61
CA HIS A 128 18.72 0.30 12.61
C HIS A 128 18.20 -0.90 11.82
N LEU A 129 16.90 -1.22 11.92
CA LEU A 129 16.25 -2.28 11.14
C LEU A 129 16.43 -2.06 9.63
N ASP A 130 16.20 -0.84 9.13
CA ASP A 130 16.32 -0.55 7.70
C ASP A 130 17.75 -0.77 7.19
N ARG A 131 18.76 -0.33 7.95
CA ARG A 131 20.17 -0.49 7.59
C ARG A 131 20.66 -1.92 7.75
N PHE A 132 20.14 -2.66 8.72
CA PHE A 132 20.40 -4.09 8.84
C PHE A 132 19.80 -4.88 7.66
N LYS A 133 18.55 -4.58 7.29
CA LYS A 133 17.79 -5.32 6.28
C LYS A 133 18.17 -4.96 4.84
N TYR A 134 18.51 -3.70 4.60
CA TYR A 134 18.79 -3.18 3.26
C TYR A 134 20.21 -2.60 3.15
N ALA A 135 21.17 -3.15 3.89
CA ALA A 135 22.58 -2.74 3.92
C ALA A 135 23.16 -2.51 2.51
N ALA A 136 22.91 -3.44 1.59
CA ALA A 136 23.35 -3.36 0.20
C ALA A 136 22.92 -2.08 -0.55
N ARG A 137 21.82 -1.42 -0.14
CA ARG A 137 21.39 -0.13 -0.74
C ARG A 137 22.34 1.03 -0.42
N HIS A 138 23.21 0.85 0.57
CA HIS A 138 24.21 1.81 1.01
C HIS A 138 25.64 1.42 0.56
N GLY A 139 25.75 0.50 -0.40
CA GLY A 139 27.04 0.06 -0.95
C GLY A 139 27.91 -0.69 0.07
N ALA A 140 29.22 -0.70 -0.18
CA ALA A 140 30.18 -1.45 0.64
C ALA A 140 30.21 -0.98 2.12
N ALA A 141 30.10 0.33 2.36
CA ALA A 141 30.06 0.90 3.71
C ALA A 141 28.84 0.39 4.50
N GLY A 142 27.67 0.32 3.86
CA GLY A 142 26.47 -0.23 4.48
C GLY A 142 26.62 -1.69 4.91
N GLU A 143 27.25 -2.52 4.09
CA GLU A 143 27.47 -3.93 4.43
C GLU A 143 28.49 -4.07 5.58
N GLN A 144 29.50 -3.20 5.64
CA GLN A 144 30.46 -3.15 6.75
C GLN A 144 29.80 -2.72 8.08
N GLU A 145 28.86 -1.78 8.03
CA GLU A 145 28.11 -1.30 9.20
C GLU A 145 26.96 -2.23 9.62
N ARG A 146 26.57 -3.18 8.77
CA ARG A 146 25.42 -4.06 8.98
C ARG A 146 25.42 -4.78 10.34
N PRO A 147 26.54 -5.35 10.84
CA PRO A 147 26.57 -5.98 12.17
C PRO A 147 26.28 -5.00 13.32
N MET A 148 26.78 -3.75 13.22
CA MET A 148 26.50 -2.70 14.20
C MET A 148 25.01 -2.36 14.22
N HIS A 149 24.39 -2.20 13.05
CA HIS A 149 22.95 -1.95 12.97
C HIS A 149 22.12 -3.14 13.49
N ARG A 150 22.54 -4.38 13.24
CA ARG A 150 21.91 -5.57 13.85
C ARG A 150 21.97 -5.50 15.37
N ALA A 151 23.15 -5.24 15.94
CA ALA A 151 23.34 -5.17 17.39
C ALA A 151 22.53 -4.05 18.05
N ALA A 152 22.48 -2.87 17.44
CA ALA A 152 21.69 -1.75 17.95
C ALA A 152 20.18 -2.02 17.88
N ALA A 153 19.69 -2.67 16.82
CA ALA A 153 18.31 -3.13 16.74
C ALA A 153 17.99 -4.21 17.79
N LEU A 154 18.91 -5.16 18.01
CA LEU A 154 18.79 -6.17 19.07
C LEU A 154 18.69 -5.54 20.47
N ALA A 155 19.37 -4.43 20.73
CA ALA A 155 19.25 -3.75 22.01
C ALA A 155 17.81 -3.27 22.30
N SER A 156 17.08 -2.79 21.28
CA SER A 156 15.64 -2.49 21.42
C SER A 156 14.81 -3.74 21.64
N LEU A 157 15.07 -4.81 20.86
CA LEU A 157 14.38 -6.09 21.02
C LEU A 157 14.59 -6.69 22.42
N GLY A 158 15.79 -6.58 22.98
CA GLY A 158 16.12 -7.02 24.33
C GLY A 158 15.33 -6.28 25.41
N ARG A 159 15.17 -4.95 25.29
CA ARG A 159 14.33 -4.17 26.22
C ARG A 159 12.87 -4.63 26.20
N TRP A 160 12.33 -4.90 25.01
CA TRP A 160 10.97 -5.41 24.88
C TRP A 160 10.85 -6.84 25.38
N ASN A 161 11.87 -7.67 25.17
CA ASN A 161 11.95 -9.03 25.70
C ASN A 161 11.93 -9.06 27.23
N GLU A 162 12.73 -8.24 27.90
CA GLU A 162 12.70 -8.12 29.37
C GLU A 162 11.32 -7.74 29.90
N ARG A 163 10.63 -6.88 29.16
CA ARG A 163 9.27 -6.45 29.51
C ARG A 163 8.27 -7.60 29.38
N LEU A 164 8.35 -8.35 28.28
CA LEU A 164 7.54 -9.55 28.06
C LEU A 164 7.80 -10.62 29.14
N ALA A 165 9.06 -10.80 29.55
CA ALA A 165 9.42 -11.76 30.60
C ALA A 165 8.80 -11.43 31.97
N ARG A 166 8.52 -10.14 32.24
CA ARG A 166 7.91 -9.70 33.51
C ARG A 166 6.38 -9.83 33.52
N ILE A 167 5.75 -10.00 32.37
CA ILE A 167 4.28 -10.05 32.24
C ILE A 167 3.87 -11.50 31.95
N PRO A 168 3.20 -12.19 32.88
CA PRO A 168 2.88 -13.62 32.74
C PRO A 168 2.11 -13.97 31.46
N GLU A 169 1.24 -13.09 30.99
CA GLU A 169 0.43 -13.29 29.77
C GLU A 169 1.23 -13.05 28.47
N GLY A 170 2.48 -12.60 28.58
CA GLY A 170 3.40 -12.42 27.47
C GLY A 170 2.99 -11.29 26.52
N TRP A 171 2.38 -10.21 27.01
CA TRP A 171 2.10 -9.00 26.23
C TRP A 171 2.99 -7.84 26.70
N LEU A 172 3.21 -6.84 25.85
CA LEU A 172 4.05 -5.70 26.24
C LEU A 172 3.45 -4.92 27.41
N LEU A 173 2.11 -4.90 27.52
CA LEU A 173 1.38 -4.18 28.57
C LEU A 173 0.12 -4.91 29.03
N GLY A 174 0.09 -5.25 30.32
CA GLY A 174 -1.08 -5.87 30.96
C GLY A 174 -1.38 -7.27 30.43
N SER A 175 -2.59 -7.76 30.71
CA SER A 175 -2.97 -9.16 30.45
C SER A 175 -3.48 -9.44 29.02
N ARG A 176 -3.46 -8.45 28.12
CA ARG A 176 -4.02 -8.55 26.76
C ARG A 176 -3.30 -7.61 25.80
N PRO A 177 -3.27 -7.89 24.47
CA PRO A 177 -2.53 -7.05 23.54
C PRO A 177 -3.04 -5.61 23.56
N SER A 178 -2.11 -4.69 23.38
CA SER A 178 -2.35 -3.26 23.29
C SER A 178 -2.02 -2.73 21.89
N LEU A 179 -2.31 -1.45 21.65
CA LEU A 179 -1.88 -0.77 20.44
C LEU A 179 -0.36 -0.91 20.22
N ALA A 180 0.45 -0.95 21.27
CA ALA A 180 1.90 -1.14 21.16
C ALA A 180 2.23 -2.49 20.52
N ASP A 181 1.60 -3.58 20.96
CA ASP A 181 1.88 -4.92 20.42
C ASP A 181 1.60 -4.98 18.91
N TRP A 182 0.44 -4.49 18.49
CA TRP A 182 0.06 -4.45 17.07
C TRP A 182 0.87 -3.46 16.24
N ALA A 183 1.36 -2.37 16.85
CA ALA A 183 2.22 -1.40 16.19
C ALA A 183 3.65 -1.93 15.99
N LEU A 184 4.21 -2.65 16.96
CA LEU A 184 5.57 -3.18 16.89
C LEU A 184 5.65 -4.45 16.02
N LEU A 185 4.61 -5.28 16.02
CA LEU A 185 4.56 -6.57 15.30
C LEU A 185 5.13 -6.52 13.87
N PRO A 186 4.68 -5.62 12.96
CA PRO A 186 5.16 -5.63 11.59
C PRO A 186 6.67 -5.39 11.45
N PHE A 187 7.28 -4.72 12.42
CA PHE A 187 8.69 -4.34 12.42
C PHE A 187 9.56 -5.46 12.98
N VAL A 188 9.16 -6.07 14.11
CA VAL A 188 9.82 -7.27 14.63
C VAL A 188 9.74 -8.40 13.61
N ARG A 189 8.59 -8.57 12.94
CA ARG A 189 8.46 -9.50 11.81
C ARG A 189 9.44 -9.18 10.68
N GLN A 190 9.67 -7.91 10.36
CA GLN A 190 10.65 -7.53 9.33
C GLN A 190 12.09 -7.79 9.76
N PHE A 191 12.42 -7.64 11.05
CA PHE A 191 13.71 -7.98 11.60
C PHE A 191 14.00 -9.47 11.43
N ARG A 192 13.08 -10.34 11.87
CA ARG A 192 13.18 -11.79 11.65
C ARG A 192 13.28 -12.14 10.17
N LEU A 193 12.52 -11.50 9.28
CA LEU A 193 12.60 -11.78 7.84
C LEU A 193 13.94 -11.42 7.20
N ALA A 194 14.76 -10.56 7.82
CA ALA A 194 16.09 -10.24 7.31
C ALA A 194 17.12 -11.34 7.61
N ASP A 195 16.92 -12.11 8.68
CA ASP A 195 17.75 -13.24 9.10
C ASP A 195 16.94 -14.18 10.02
N PRO A 196 16.12 -15.09 9.44
CA PRO A 196 15.23 -15.93 10.25
C PRO A 196 15.98 -16.86 11.19
N ALA A 197 17.01 -17.55 10.68
CA ALA A 197 17.79 -18.49 11.47
C ALA A 197 18.56 -17.79 12.60
N GLY A 198 19.16 -16.63 12.32
CA GLY A 198 19.85 -15.87 13.35
C GLY A 198 18.92 -15.26 14.39
N PHE A 199 17.70 -14.84 14.02
CA PHE A 199 16.72 -14.36 15.00
C PHE A 199 16.17 -15.50 15.86
N ASP A 200 15.86 -16.66 15.26
CA ASP A 200 15.30 -17.82 15.96
C ASP A 200 16.33 -18.49 16.90
N ALA A 201 17.62 -18.36 16.61
CA ALA A 201 18.70 -18.89 17.45
C ALA A 201 19.29 -17.86 18.43
N GLU A 202 18.82 -16.60 18.44
CA GLU A 202 19.37 -15.54 19.29
C GLU A 202 19.05 -15.82 20.77
N PRO A 203 20.06 -16.01 21.63
CA PRO A 203 19.84 -16.36 23.03
C PRO A 203 19.26 -15.19 23.82
N GLY A 204 18.37 -15.48 24.77
CA GLY A 204 17.80 -14.45 25.65
C GLY A 204 16.70 -13.61 25.01
N LEU A 205 16.15 -14.03 23.86
CA LEU A 205 14.98 -13.43 23.21
C LEU A 205 13.74 -14.32 23.23
N GLU A 206 13.73 -15.39 24.03
CA GLU A 206 12.68 -16.42 24.01
C GLU A 206 11.27 -15.85 24.26
N PRO A 207 11.03 -14.96 25.25
CA PRO A 207 9.74 -14.27 25.39
C PRO A 207 9.30 -13.49 24.15
N LEU A 208 10.21 -12.76 23.51
CA LEU A 208 9.92 -12.00 22.29
C LEU A 208 9.65 -12.92 21.09
N GLN A 209 10.40 -14.00 20.95
CA GLN A 209 10.18 -15.02 19.92
C GLN A 209 8.81 -15.67 20.08
N ALA A 210 8.42 -16.03 21.30
CA ALA A 210 7.08 -16.56 21.60
C ALA A 210 5.97 -15.53 21.32
N TRP A 211 6.19 -14.27 21.71
CA TRP A 211 5.29 -13.15 21.39
C TRP A 211 5.09 -12.98 19.88
N LEU A 212 6.16 -13.06 19.09
CA LEU A 212 6.10 -12.98 17.64
C LEU A 212 5.38 -14.21 17.04
N SER A 213 5.70 -15.42 17.52
CA SER A 213 5.07 -16.67 17.02
C SER A 213 3.56 -16.62 17.17
N ARG A 214 3.07 -16.20 18.34
CA ARG A 214 1.63 -16.04 18.60
C ARG A 214 0.95 -15.11 17.59
N PHE A 215 1.61 -14.05 17.14
CA PHE A 215 1.08 -13.19 16.09
C PHE A 215 1.19 -13.79 14.69
N LEU A 216 2.26 -14.51 14.39
CA LEU A 216 2.42 -15.19 13.10
C LEU A 216 1.36 -16.29 12.89
N GLU A 217 0.88 -16.87 13.97
CA GLU A 217 -0.19 -17.88 14.01
C GLU A 217 -1.60 -17.27 14.14
N SER A 218 -1.72 -15.95 14.33
CA SER A 218 -3.01 -15.31 14.60
C SER A 218 -3.87 -15.13 13.36
N LYS A 219 -5.19 -15.21 13.55
CA LYS A 219 -6.18 -14.97 12.48
C LYS A 219 -6.14 -13.52 12.00
N GLU A 220 -5.91 -12.58 12.89
CA GLU A 220 -5.87 -11.15 12.60
C GLU A 220 -4.77 -10.82 11.60
N LEU A 221 -3.55 -11.31 11.84
CA LEU A 221 -2.44 -11.10 10.92
C LEU A 221 -2.67 -11.85 9.61
N ALA A 222 -3.08 -13.12 9.67
CA ALA A 222 -3.37 -13.92 8.48
C ALA A 222 -4.41 -13.22 7.56
N THR A 223 -5.47 -12.65 8.14
CA THR A 223 -6.53 -11.94 7.42
C THR A 223 -5.99 -10.76 6.63
N VAL A 224 -5.19 -9.89 7.27
CA VAL A 224 -4.68 -8.69 6.58
C VAL A 224 -3.53 -9.00 5.63
N MET A 225 -2.88 -10.15 5.77
CA MET A 225 -1.80 -10.60 4.88
C MET A 225 -2.31 -11.37 3.66
N ALA A 226 -3.59 -11.75 3.63
CA ALA A 226 -4.26 -12.42 2.52
C ALA A 226 -5.05 -11.45 1.62
N GLN A 227 -5.63 -11.95 0.51
CA GLN A 227 -6.59 -11.19 -0.28
C GLN A 227 -7.92 -11.03 0.49
N PRO A 228 -8.65 -9.91 0.32
CA PRO A 228 -8.33 -8.77 -0.56
C PRO A 228 -7.31 -7.78 0.02
N TRP A 229 -6.98 -7.86 1.31
CA TRP A 229 -6.12 -6.88 2.02
C TRP A 229 -4.67 -6.75 1.49
N SER A 230 -4.14 -7.78 0.86
CA SER A 230 -2.73 -7.91 0.49
C SER A 230 -2.56 -8.38 -0.96
N GLN A 231 -3.38 -7.84 -1.87
CA GLN A 231 -3.33 -8.21 -3.28
C GLN A 231 -1.99 -7.78 -3.93
N PRO A 232 -1.41 -8.62 -4.80
CA PRO A 232 -0.13 -8.31 -5.44
C PRO A 232 -0.24 -7.27 -6.57
N GLN A 233 -1.43 -7.12 -7.13
CA GLN A 233 -1.66 -6.23 -8.27
C GLN A 233 -1.92 -4.82 -7.75
N PRO A 234 -1.19 -3.80 -8.25
CA PRO A 234 -1.51 -2.41 -7.99
C PRO A 234 -2.94 -2.09 -8.43
N TRP A 235 -3.59 -1.23 -7.68
CA TRP A 235 -4.84 -0.62 -8.09
C TRP A 235 -4.62 0.22 -9.35
N ARG A 236 -5.61 0.19 -10.23
CA ARG A 236 -5.60 0.90 -11.51
C ARG A 236 -6.40 2.18 -11.36
N SER A 237 -5.74 3.32 -11.57
CA SER A 237 -6.37 4.63 -11.56
C SER A 237 -7.36 4.77 -12.72
N GLY A 238 -8.50 5.42 -12.46
CA GLY A 238 -9.44 5.85 -13.50
C GLY A 238 -8.97 7.10 -14.24
N GLY A 239 -8.00 7.84 -13.68
CA GLY A 239 -7.36 8.99 -14.34
C GLY A 239 -6.24 8.61 -15.31
N TRP A 240 -5.87 7.33 -15.38
CA TRP A 240 -4.89 6.79 -16.32
C TRP A 240 -5.54 5.98 -17.44
N ILE A 241 -4.84 5.85 -18.56
CA ILE A 241 -5.25 4.99 -19.68
C ILE A 241 -4.25 3.83 -19.84
N TYR A 242 -4.69 2.76 -20.50
CA TYR A 242 -3.96 1.49 -20.53
C TYR A 242 -3.82 0.99 -21.96
N HIS A 243 -2.65 0.44 -22.30
CA HIS A 243 -2.40 -0.18 -23.60
C HIS A 243 -1.75 -1.56 -23.41
N LEU A 244 -2.23 -2.56 -24.14
CA LEU A 244 -1.60 -3.88 -24.21
C LEU A 244 -0.64 -3.90 -25.41
N ALA A 245 0.65 -3.98 -25.11
CA ALA A 245 1.73 -4.09 -26.08
C ALA A 245 2.25 -5.52 -26.13
N LEU A 246 2.73 -5.95 -27.31
CA LEU A 246 3.63 -7.10 -27.37
C LEU A 246 4.94 -6.74 -26.66
N GLU A 247 5.54 -7.71 -25.96
CA GLU A 247 6.82 -7.48 -25.28
C GLU A 247 7.93 -7.13 -26.27
N SER A 248 7.92 -7.70 -27.49
CA SER A 248 8.85 -7.34 -28.56
C SER A 248 8.79 -5.85 -28.91
N ASP A 249 7.56 -5.33 -29.04
CA ASP A 249 7.28 -3.96 -29.44
C ASP A 249 7.67 -2.99 -28.31
N TRP A 250 7.43 -3.38 -27.05
CA TRP A 250 7.89 -2.60 -25.91
C TRP A 250 9.42 -2.55 -25.81
N GLN A 251 10.12 -3.65 -26.11
CA GLN A 251 11.58 -3.66 -26.13
C GLN A 251 12.14 -2.79 -27.26
N GLN A 252 11.48 -2.76 -28.42
CA GLN A 252 11.80 -1.83 -29.49
C GLN A 252 11.57 -0.38 -29.07
N ALA A 253 10.43 -0.09 -28.44
CA ALA A 253 10.11 1.25 -27.95
C ALA A 253 11.18 1.79 -26.98
N LYS A 254 11.68 0.95 -26.07
CA LYS A 254 12.78 1.31 -25.17
C LYS A 254 14.09 1.64 -25.89
N ARG A 255 14.35 1.05 -27.07
CA ARG A 255 15.55 1.36 -27.87
C ARG A 255 15.39 2.64 -28.67
N GLN A 256 14.19 2.91 -29.19
CA GLN A 256 13.93 4.09 -30.02
C GLN A 256 13.53 5.35 -29.22
N GLY A 257 13.08 5.18 -27.97
CA GLY A 257 12.70 6.28 -27.07
C GLY A 257 11.21 6.64 -27.07
N PHE A 258 10.37 5.94 -27.82
CA PHE A 258 8.91 6.15 -27.87
C PHE A 258 8.21 4.87 -28.33
N TYR A 259 6.90 4.75 -28.12
CA TYR A 259 6.07 3.64 -28.58
C TYR A 259 5.09 4.10 -29.65
N ASP A 260 5.03 3.36 -30.78
CA ASP A 260 4.32 3.76 -32.00
C ASP A 260 3.47 2.63 -32.62
N ARG A 261 3.13 1.59 -31.84
CA ARG A 261 2.24 0.51 -32.30
C ARG A 261 0.80 0.80 -31.89
N SER A 262 -0.13 0.70 -32.83
CA SER A 262 -1.55 0.93 -32.57
C SER A 262 -2.24 -0.35 -32.09
N THR A 263 -1.96 -1.45 -32.78
CA THR A 263 -2.39 -2.81 -32.42
C THR A 263 -1.21 -3.76 -32.59
N ARG A 264 -1.39 -5.05 -32.23
CA ARG A 264 -0.38 -6.09 -32.48
C ARG A 264 0.03 -6.24 -33.96
N ALA A 265 -0.80 -5.77 -34.91
CA ALA A 265 -0.56 -5.94 -36.34
C ALA A 265 -0.30 -4.61 -37.09
N ALA A 266 -0.58 -3.45 -36.49
CA ALA A 266 -0.51 -2.16 -37.18
C ALA A 266 0.18 -1.08 -36.35
N SER A 267 0.91 -0.21 -37.04
CA SER A 267 1.58 0.97 -36.51
C SER A 267 0.64 2.17 -36.38
N LEU A 268 1.07 3.17 -35.63
CA LEU A 268 0.46 4.50 -35.58
C LEU A 268 0.37 5.13 -36.97
N ALA A 269 1.36 4.94 -37.84
CA ALA A 269 1.36 5.50 -39.19
C ALA A 269 0.26 4.91 -40.08
N GLU A 270 -0.12 3.64 -39.85
CA GLU A 270 -1.16 2.95 -40.63
C GLU A 270 -2.57 3.25 -40.11
N VAL A 271 -2.74 3.37 -38.79
CA VAL A 271 -4.06 3.55 -38.15
C VAL A 271 -4.40 5.02 -37.88
N GLY A 272 -3.39 5.86 -37.62
CA GLY A 272 -3.53 7.27 -37.27
C GLY A 272 -3.62 7.56 -35.76
N PHE A 273 -3.80 6.55 -34.92
CA PHE A 273 -3.83 6.67 -33.45
C PHE A 273 -3.45 5.35 -32.76
N ILE A 274 -3.13 5.40 -31.47
CA ILE A 274 -2.85 4.21 -30.64
C ILE A 274 -4.07 3.90 -29.76
N HIS A 275 -4.57 2.66 -29.85
CA HIS A 275 -5.71 2.21 -29.05
C HIS A 275 -5.34 2.08 -27.58
N CYS A 276 -6.03 2.79 -26.69
CA CYS A 276 -5.93 2.58 -25.25
C CYS A 276 -7.31 2.17 -24.70
N CYS A 277 -7.36 1.78 -23.44
CA CYS A 277 -8.60 1.45 -22.73
C CYS A 277 -8.57 2.00 -21.30
N THR A 278 -9.71 2.01 -20.62
CA THR A 278 -9.77 2.27 -19.17
C THR A 278 -9.36 1.04 -18.36
N ALA A 279 -9.29 1.19 -17.04
CA ALA A 279 -9.01 0.09 -16.12
C ALA A 279 -10.06 -1.03 -16.19
N GLU A 280 -11.34 -0.66 -16.33
CA GLU A 280 -12.51 -1.53 -16.38
C GLU A 280 -12.58 -2.29 -17.71
N GLN A 281 -12.19 -1.64 -18.81
CA GLN A 281 -12.21 -2.22 -20.15
C GLN A 281 -11.09 -3.23 -20.40
N LEU A 282 -10.00 -3.16 -19.62
CA LEU A 282 -8.76 -3.88 -19.91
C LEU A 282 -8.96 -5.40 -20.06
N GLU A 283 -9.77 -6.01 -19.20
CA GLU A 283 -9.98 -7.46 -19.26
C GLU A 283 -10.73 -7.87 -20.52
N GLY A 284 -11.74 -7.08 -20.92
CA GLY A 284 -12.45 -7.29 -22.18
C GLY A 284 -11.54 -7.12 -23.41
N VAL A 285 -10.65 -6.13 -23.40
CA VAL A 285 -9.65 -5.93 -24.49
C VAL A 285 -8.69 -7.12 -24.57
N ARG A 286 -8.17 -7.58 -23.42
CA ARG A 286 -7.29 -8.75 -23.35
C ARG A 286 -7.97 -9.99 -23.95
N GLN A 287 -9.21 -10.26 -23.53
CA GLN A 287 -9.95 -11.43 -23.99
C GLN A 287 -10.27 -11.38 -25.49
N ARG A 288 -10.66 -10.21 -26.01
CA ARG A 288 -11.08 -10.08 -27.43
C ARG A 288 -9.89 -10.14 -28.40
N PHE A 289 -8.76 -9.52 -28.06
CA PHE A 289 -7.66 -9.29 -29.02
C PHE A 289 -6.37 -10.05 -28.72
N TYR A 290 -6.26 -10.63 -27.53
CA TYR A 290 -5.01 -11.20 -27.03
C TYR A 290 -5.17 -12.55 -26.32
N ALA A 291 -6.34 -13.21 -26.44
CA ALA A 291 -6.60 -14.49 -25.80
C ALA A 291 -5.66 -15.62 -26.27
N ASP A 292 -5.19 -15.56 -27.52
CA ASP A 292 -4.22 -16.51 -28.10
C ASP A 292 -2.83 -16.44 -27.45
N LEU A 293 -2.56 -15.39 -26.67
CA LEU A 293 -1.32 -15.20 -25.93
C LEU A 293 -1.46 -15.50 -24.43
N ALA A 294 -2.62 -15.95 -23.97
CA ALA A 294 -2.87 -16.21 -22.54
C ALA A 294 -1.89 -17.22 -21.93
N ASP A 295 -1.50 -18.24 -22.70
CA ASP A 295 -0.57 -19.30 -22.29
C ASP A 295 0.90 -19.01 -22.61
N GLN A 296 1.23 -17.76 -22.98
CA GLN A 296 2.60 -17.33 -23.30
C GLN A 296 3.09 -16.30 -22.26
N PRO A 297 3.63 -16.74 -21.11
CA PRO A 297 4.10 -15.85 -20.07
C PRO A 297 5.14 -14.86 -20.61
N GLY A 298 4.88 -13.56 -20.39
CA GLY A 298 5.79 -12.50 -20.82
C GLY A 298 5.64 -12.07 -22.28
N ALA A 299 4.71 -12.62 -23.06
CA ALA A 299 4.44 -12.15 -24.42
C ALA A 299 3.78 -10.77 -24.46
N LEU A 300 3.07 -10.38 -23.39
CA LEU A 300 2.33 -9.12 -23.30
C LEU A 300 2.82 -8.24 -22.16
N ARG A 301 2.93 -6.96 -22.47
CA ARG A 301 3.22 -5.87 -21.54
C ARG A 301 2.01 -4.96 -21.41
N LEU A 302 1.60 -4.69 -20.17
CA LEU A 302 0.67 -3.59 -19.90
C LEU A 302 1.45 -2.28 -19.77
N LEU A 303 1.17 -1.34 -20.67
CA LEU A 303 1.59 0.05 -20.53
C LEU A 303 0.48 0.78 -19.75
N VAL A 304 0.83 1.33 -18.60
CA VAL A 304 -0.03 2.24 -17.84
C VAL A 304 0.46 3.64 -18.18
N ILE A 305 -0.43 4.46 -18.72
CA ILE A 305 -0.08 5.73 -19.34
C ILE A 305 -0.73 6.84 -18.54
N ASP A 306 0.09 7.79 -18.10
CA ASP A 306 -0.36 9.04 -17.50
C ASP A 306 -0.67 10.05 -18.61
N PRO A 307 -1.96 10.40 -18.84
CA PRO A 307 -2.33 11.32 -19.90
C PRO A 307 -1.73 12.72 -19.72
N GLN A 308 -1.40 13.13 -18.49
CA GLN A 308 -0.79 14.45 -18.23
C GLN A 308 0.67 14.53 -18.69
N ARG A 309 1.31 13.38 -18.95
CA ARG A 309 2.70 13.28 -19.41
C ARG A 309 2.80 13.00 -20.91
N LEU A 310 1.67 12.90 -21.62
CA LEU A 310 1.64 12.73 -23.06
C LEU A 310 1.89 14.06 -23.78
N ASN A 311 2.71 14.02 -24.82
CA ASN A 311 2.86 15.10 -25.80
C ASN A 311 1.91 14.94 -27.00
N ALA A 312 0.78 14.23 -26.80
CA ALA A 312 -0.19 13.90 -27.83
C ALA A 312 -1.62 14.05 -27.29
N GLU A 313 -2.55 14.41 -28.17
CA GLU A 313 -3.98 14.50 -27.84
C GLU A 313 -4.54 13.11 -27.52
N VAL A 314 -5.37 13.02 -26.48
CA VAL A 314 -6.18 11.82 -26.18
C VAL A 314 -7.62 12.11 -26.59
N ARG A 315 -8.12 11.39 -27.60
CA ARG A 315 -9.52 11.45 -28.06
C ARG A 315 -10.31 10.29 -27.49
N TRP A 316 -11.55 10.55 -27.08
CA TRP A 316 -12.46 9.54 -26.57
C TRP A 316 -13.51 9.27 -27.63
N GLU A 317 -13.45 8.10 -28.26
CA GLU A 317 -14.27 7.78 -29.43
C GLU A 317 -15.12 6.53 -29.17
N LEU A 318 -16.38 6.58 -29.61
CA LEU A 318 -17.29 5.43 -29.56
C LEU A 318 -16.81 4.36 -30.54
N VAL A 319 -16.67 3.12 -30.07
CA VAL A 319 -16.41 1.95 -30.91
C VAL A 319 -17.74 1.19 -31.09
N PRO A 320 -18.44 1.34 -32.23
CA PRO A 320 -19.81 0.85 -32.40
C PRO A 320 -19.96 -0.66 -32.20
N GLU A 321 -18.93 -1.44 -32.53
CA GLU A 321 -18.92 -2.90 -32.43
C GLU A 321 -19.07 -3.41 -31.00
N VAL A 322 -18.63 -2.60 -30.02
CA VAL A 322 -18.70 -2.92 -28.59
C VAL A 322 -19.62 -1.98 -27.81
N GLY A 323 -20.06 -0.86 -28.40
CA GLY A 323 -20.97 0.09 -27.79
C GLY A 323 -20.36 0.88 -26.62
N GLU A 324 -19.03 0.96 -26.58
CA GLU A 324 -18.26 1.60 -25.51
C GLU A 324 -17.33 2.68 -26.07
N VAL A 325 -16.96 3.66 -25.25
CA VAL A 325 -16.03 4.73 -25.62
C VAL A 325 -14.62 4.35 -25.20
N PHE A 326 -13.65 4.44 -26.10
CA PHE A 326 -12.25 4.12 -25.85
C PHE A 326 -11.36 5.37 -26.02
N PRO A 327 -10.31 5.52 -25.18
CA PRO A 327 -9.29 6.54 -25.38
C PRO A 327 -8.33 6.14 -26.51
N HIS A 328 -8.06 7.07 -27.41
CA HIS A 328 -7.12 6.96 -28.53
C HIS A 328 -6.06 8.05 -28.42
N VAL A 329 -4.79 7.66 -28.47
CA VAL A 329 -3.66 8.62 -28.45
C VAL A 329 -3.30 8.99 -29.89
N MET A 330 -3.42 10.26 -30.26
CA MET A 330 -3.25 10.77 -31.63
C MET A 330 -1.77 11.01 -32.01
N GLY A 331 -0.86 10.24 -31.43
CA GLY A 331 0.58 10.42 -31.56
C GLY A 331 1.36 9.29 -30.90
N VAL A 332 2.69 9.38 -30.95
CA VAL A 332 3.56 8.41 -30.27
C VAL A 332 3.42 8.56 -28.75
N ILE A 333 3.57 7.45 -28.02
CA ILE A 333 3.62 7.48 -26.55
C ILE A 333 5.10 7.57 -26.14
N GLY A 334 5.49 8.71 -25.58
CA GLY A 334 6.81 8.88 -24.96
C GLY A 334 6.98 7.95 -23.76
N LEU A 335 8.20 7.44 -23.53
CA LEU A 335 8.47 6.50 -22.43
C LEU A 335 8.24 7.13 -21.05
N GLU A 336 8.36 8.45 -20.94
CA GLU A 336 8.07 9.24 -19.75
C GLU A 336 6.59 9.23 -19.36
N ALA A 337 5.68 8.99 -20.31
CA ALA A 337 4.25 8.86 -20.04
C ALA A 337 3.88 7.47 -19.50
N VAL A 338 4.75 6.47 -19.69
CA VAL A 338 4.53 5.10 -19.20
C VAL A 338 5.02 4.98 -17.76
N VAL A 339 4.11 4.65 -16.84
CA VAL A 339 4.37 4.58 -15.39
C VAL A 339 4.45 3.14 -14.84
N THR A 340 4.68 2.10 -15.66
CA THR A 340 4.78 0.69 -15.20
C THR A 340 6.16 0.15 -14.86
#